data_AF-A0A7X5Y2N1-F1
#
_entry.id   AF-A0A7X5Y2N1-F1
#
_cell.length_a   1.000
_cell.length_b   1.000
_cell.length_c   1.000
_cell.angle_alpha   90.00
_cell.angle_beta   90.00
_cell.angle_gamma   90.00
#
_symmetry.space_group_name_H-M   'P 1'
#
loop_
_entity.id
_entity.type
_entity.pdbx_description
1 polymer ?
#
loop_
_entity_poly.entity_id
_entity_poly.type
_entity_poly.pdbx_seq_one_letter_code
_entity_poly.pdbx_strand_id
1 'polypeptide(L)'
;MDSGRTSATIFSLTHDLPAPRAPSAAAADGLDAGQLAWGGELLDCGIHWIGRAGARLRVERELAEAMPIRLHLGSAEPLIGRTLWSDGNEAGLAFDAPVDVLGMVARNLARAAAERRRLPRIELRHTVGVHRGGEVEQLRTRDISQGGVGVEARGLGVDEAVQLTFDGLRPLEGTVRWITGETAGIVFTEELGWQTLFPWLRGIQQAPAPQAGGSDADGLLQDKLALRLDLPGRVREGVGWWNCRIHALTAQQVEFEARQAFAPGSSLWVALPEIGGGPARVVRARHGRTLAEFRMPLRDSDLRLLTASRRTG
;
A
#
# COMPACT_ATOMS: atom_id res chain seq x y z
N MET A 1 20.77 23.55 9.79
CA MET A 1 20.48 23.97 8.40
C MET A 1 20.05 22.71 7.68
N ASP A 2 18.75 22.52 7.51
CA ASP A 2 18.17 21.27 7.03
C ASP A 2 18.08 21.31 5.50
N SER A 3 19.13 20.80 4.86
CA SER A 3 19.26 20.64 3.41
C SER A 3 18.04 19.89 2.90
N GLY A 4 17.32 20.41 1.90
CA GLY A 4 16.05 19.86 1.38
C GLY A 4 16.12 18.47 0.72
N ARG A 5 16.89 17.52 1.26
CA ARG A 5 16.91 16.11 0.92
C ARG A 5 15.65 15.45 1.47
N THR A 6 15.06 14.56 0.67
CA THR A 6 14.00 13.69 1.16
C THR A 6 14.61 12.72 2.17
N SER A 7 13.97 12.61 3.34
CA SER A 7 14.40 11.70 4.40
C SER A 7 14.54 10.27 3.87
N ALA A 8 15.64 9.63 4.23
CA ALA A 8 15.90 8.21 3.98
C ALA A 8 15.27 7.31 5.06
N THR A 9 14.69 7.89 6.12
CA THR A 9 13.91 7.17 7.13
C THR A 9 12.67 6.56 6.49
N ILE A 10 12.42 5.28 6.76
CA ILE A 10 11.18 4.61 6.38
C ILE A 10 10.17 4.75 7.51
N PHE A 11 9.01 5.33 7.21
CA PHE A 11 7.89 5.42 8.15
C PHE A 11 6.89 4.31 7.86
N SER A 12 6.58 3.45 8.83
CA SER A 12 5.76 2.26 8.58
C SER A 12 4.38 2.35 9.20
N LEU A 13 3.36 1.99 8.41
CA LEU A 13 1.98 1.83 8.88
C LEU A 13 1.69 0.41 9.38
N THR A 14 2.68 -0.48 9.33
CA THR A 14 2.56 -1.84 9.88
C THR A 14 2.64 -1.83 11.41
N HIS A 15 2.23 -2.95 12.03
CA HIS A 15 2.30 -3.15 13.48
C HIS A 15 3.48 -4.06 13.86
N ASP A 16 4.41 -4.30 12.93
CA ASP A 16 5.52 -5.21 13.13
C ASP A 16 6.51 -4.60 14.15
N LEU A 17 7.12 -5.45 14.99
CA LEU A 17 8.27 -5.04 15.79
C LEU A 17 9.52 -5.01 14.89
N PRO A 18 10.50 -4.13 15.16
CA PRO A 18 11.70 -4.05 14.36
C PRO A 18 12.51 -5.33 14.51
N ALA A 19 12.72 -6.05 13.41
CA ALA A 19 13.67 -7.16 13.33
C ALA A 19 15.05 -6.66 12.90
N PRO A 20 16.14 -7.34 13.33
CA PRO A 20 17.46 -7.14 12.75
C PRO A 20 17.39 -7.31 11.22
N ARG A 21 18.05 -6.43 10.48
CA ARG A 21 18.25 -6.61 9.03
C ARG A 21 19.75 -6.71 8.78
N ALA A 22 20.12 -7.48 7.75
CA ALA A 22 21.50 -7.43 7.27
C ALA A 22 21.84 -5.97 6.91
N PRO A 23 23.03 -5.48 7.30
CA PRO A 23 23.44 -4.11 7.02
C PRO A 23 23.32 -3.84 5.53
N SER A 24 22.53 -2.82 5.17
CA SER A 24 22.45 -2.35 3.80
C SER A 24 23.71 -1.53 3.48
N ALA A 25 24.33 -1.78 2.33
CA ALA A 25 25.44 -0.97 1.81
C ALA A 25 25.02 0.47 1.44
N ALA A 26 23.73 0.82 1.58
CA ALA A 26 23.25 2.17 1.36
C ALA A 26 23.81 3.15 2.42
N ALA A 27 24.41 4.24 1.94
CA ALA A 27 25.05 5.26 2.76
C ALA A 27 24.12 5.83 3.84
N ALA A 28 24.72 6.17 4.98
CA ALA A 28 24.11 6.81 6.15
C ALA A 28 23.43 8.15 5.91
N ASP A 29 23.60 8.73 4.72
CA ASP A 29 23.25 10.11 4.48
C ASP A 29 21.74 10.31 4.35
N GLY A 30 21.20 11.21 5.17
CA GLY A 30 19.81 11.66 5.08
C GLY A 30 18.81 10.87 5.92
N LEU A 31 19.26 10.04 6.87
CA LEU A 31 18.38 9.57 7.94
C LEU A 31 17.92 10.74 8.81
N ASP A 32 16.70 10.67 9.32
CA ASP A 32 16.25 11.63 10.32
C ASP A 32 17.04 11.43 11.62
N ALA A 33 17.46 12.54 12.22
CA ALA A 33 18.18 12.52 13.48
C ALA A 33 17.23 12.36 14.68
N GLY A 34 17.69 11.63 15.68
CA GLY A 34 17.05 11.52 16.99
C GLY A 34 18.09 11.46 18.10
N GLN A 35 17.63 11.51 19.35
CA GLN A 35 18.48 11.35 20.53
C GLN A 35 17.85 10.36 21.50
N LEU A 36 18.64 9.39 21.95
CA LEU A 36 18.29 8.44 22.98
C LEU A 36 18.66 9.00 24.34
N ALA A 37 17.79 8.81 25.33
CA ALA A 37 18.03 9.21 26.71
C ALA A 37 17.70 8.06 27.68
N TRP A 38 18.62 7.77 28.60
CA TRP A 38 18.46 6.82 29.70
C TRP A 38 19.36 7.21 30.86
N GLY A 39 18.93 7.03 32.12
CA GLY A 39 19.84 7.17 33.27
C GLY A 39 20.64 8.48 33.38
N GLY A 40 20.23 9.55 32.70
CA GLY A 40 20.99 10.81 32.60
C GLY A 40 21.98 10.89 31.41
N GLU A 41 22.20 9.80 30.70
CA GLU A 41 22.96 9.76 29.44
C GLU A 41 22.10 10.20 28.25
N LEU A 42 22.77 10.81 27.27
CA LEU A 42 22.21 11.19 25.97
C LEU A 42 23.12 10.62 24.87
N LEU A 43 22.51 10.08 23.81
CA LEU A 43 23.22 9.53 22.67
C LEU A 43 22.49 9.89 21.37
N ASP A 44 23.18 10.49 20.43
CA ASP A 44 22.62 10.78 19.11
C ASP A 44 22.45 9.48 18.29
N CYS A 45 21.39 9.44 17.49
CA CYS A 45 21.07 8.30 16.64
C CYS A 45 20.48 8.74 15.30
N GLY A 46 20.64 7.90 14.27
CA GLY A 46 19.92 8.01 13.00
C GLY A 46 18.73 7.07 12.97
N ILE A 47 17.61 7.48 12.39
CA ILE A 47 16.38 6.67 12.34
C ILE A 47 16.30 5.97 10.99
N HIS A 48 16.50 4.65 10.97
CA HIS A 48 16.36 3.87 9.74
C HIS A 48 14.91 3.57 9.40
N TRP A 49 14.15 3.19 10.43
CA TRP A 49 12.77 2.77 10.28
C TRP A 49 12.01 3.08 11.56
N ILE A 50 10.78 3.57 11.44
CA ILE A 50 9.90 3.82 12.58
C ILE A 50 8.48 3.40 12.23
N GLY A 51 7.96 2.45 12.99
CA GLY A 51 6.60 1.95 12.89
C GLY A 51 5.79 2.28 14.12
N ARG A 52 4.59 1.70 14.21
CA ARG A 52 3.67 1.96 15.33
C ARG A 52 4.18 1.41 16.65
N ALA A 53 4.87 0.28 16.64
CA ALA A 53 5.27 -0.45 17.84
C ALA A 53 6.77 -0.33 18.16
N GLY A 54 7.58 0.31 17.31
CA GLY A 54 9.00 0.38 17.52
C GLY A 54 9.77 1.13 16.44
N ALA A 55 11.09 1.15 16.57
CA ALA A 55 12.00 1.76 15.62
C ALA A 55 13.28 0.93 15.43
N ARG A 56 13.88 1.00 14.25
CA ARG A 56 15.26 0.58 14.01
C ARG A 56 16.12 1.83 13.85
N LEU A 57 17.21 1.87 14.59
CA LEU A 57 18.11 3.01 14.70
C LEU A 57 19.52 2.63 14.31
N ARG A 58 20.28 3.62 13.85
CA ARG A 58 21.74 3.60 13.85
C ARG A 58 22.26 4.32 15.08
N VAL A 59 23.10 3.65 15.85
CA VAL A 59 23.72 4.14 17.08
C VAL A 59 25.20 3.80 17.06
N GLU A 60 26.06 4.70 17.54
CA GLU A 60 27.52 4.50 17.50
C GLU A 60 28.04 3.59 18.64
N ARG A 61 27.14 3.02 19.46
CA ARG A 61 27.47 2.12 20.56
C ARG A 61 26.41 1.05 20.73
N GLU A 62 26.82 -0.10 21.23
CA GLU A 62 25.89 -1.14 21.65
C GLU A 62 25.08 -0.70 22.87
N LEU A 63 23.81 -1.08 22.85
CA LEU A 63 22.85 -0.83 23.92
C LEU A 63 22.53 -2.15 24.63
N ALA A 64 22.37 -2.10 25.96
CA ALA A 64 21.97 -3.27 26.72
C ALA A 64 20.55 -3.74 26.32
N GLU A 65 20.33 -5.05 26.38
CA GLU A 65 19.01 -5.63 26.11
C GLU A 65 17.99 -5.21 27.18
N ALA A 66 16.72 -5.05 26.78
CA ALA A 66 15.59 -4.64 27.63
C ALA A 66 15.79 -3.30 28.36
N MET A 67 16.78 -2.52 27.95
CA MET A 67 17.13 -1.24 28.55
C MET A 67 16.04 -0.19 28.33
N PRO A 68 15.51 0.47 29.38
CA PRO A 68 14.56 1.55 29.23
C PRO A 68 15.17 2.75 28.52
N ILE A 69 14.51 3.23 27.47
CA ILE A 69 15.00 4.27 26.58
C ILE A 69 13.88 5.27 26.27
N ARG A 70 14.25 6.55 26.22
CA ARG A 70 13.42 7.61 25.64
C ARG A 70 14.02 8.05 24.32
N LEU A 71 13.28 7.93 23.22
CA LEU A 71 13.68 8.41 21.89
C LEU A 71 13.07 9.79 21.64
N HIS A 72 13.93 10.81 21.58
CA HIS A 72 13.57 12.19 21.27
C HIS A 72 13.67 12.44 19.77
N LEU A 73 12.59 12.95 19.17
CA LEU A 73 12.47 13.26 17.75
C LEU A 73 12.17 14.76 17.57
N GLY A 74 13.21 15.57 17.42
CA GLY A 74 13.09 17.03 17.38
C GLY A 74 12.45 17.58 18.67
N SER A 75 11.44 18.44 18.53
CA SER A 75 10.72 19.05 19.66
C SER A 75 9.44 18.32 20.09
N ALA A 76 9.25 17.06 19.65
CA ALA A 76 8.11 16.25 20.08
C ALA A 76 8.32 15.67 21.48
N GLU A 77 7.22 15.24 22.11
CA GLU A 77 7.31 14.39 23.31
C GLU A 77 8.12 13.12 22.99
N PRO A 78 8.98 12.66 23.92
CA PRO A 78 9.79 11.49 23.69
C PRO A 78 8.92 10.23 23.56
N LEU A 79 9.31 9.36 22.63
CA LEU A 79 8.74 8.03 22.52
C LEU A 79 9.40 7.15 23.60
N ILE A 80 8.58 6.59 24.47
CA ILE A 80 9.05 5.75 25.59
C ILE A 80 9.05 4.29 25.16
N GLY A 81 10.11 3.58 25.51
CA GLY A 81 10.25 2.17 25.18
C GLY A 81 11.47 1.51 25.78
N ARG A 82 11.88 0.42 25.15
CA ARG A 82 13.04 -0.39 25.55
C ARG A 82 13.78 -0.99 24.36
N THR A 83 15.08 -1.21 24.52
CA THR A 83 15.88 -1.94 23.54
C THR A 83 15.41 -3.39 23.43
N LEU A 84 15.16 -3.86 22.21
CA LEU A 84 14.86 -5.25 21.88
C LEU A 84 16.12 -6.04 21.51
N TRP A 85 17.00 -5.39 20.75
CA TRP A 85 18.25 -5.96 20.29
C TRP A 85 19.22 -4.82 19.97
N SER A 86 20.51 -5.13 20.01
CA SER A 86 21.59 -4.28 19.55
C SER A 86 22.59 -5.19 18.82
N ASP A 87 23.01 -4.79 17.62
CA ASP A 87 23.97 -5.52 16.80
C ASP A 87 24.88 -4.53 16.08
N GLY A 88 26.14 -4.44 16.53
CA GLY A 88 27.09 -3.46 16.03
C GLY A 88 26.59 -2.03 16.19
N ASN A 89 26.34 -1.35 15.07
CA ASN A 89 25.83 0.03 15.05
C ASN A 89 24.33 0.13 14.80
N GLU A 90 23.59 -0.98 14.87
CA GLU A 90 22.13 -0.98 14.77
C GLU A 90 21.47 -1.37 16.09
N ALA A 91 20.32 -0.78 16.37
CA ALA A 91 19.49 -1.16 17.51
C ALA A 91 18.01 -1.15 17.14
N GLY A 92 17.27 -2.11 17.71
CA GLY A 92 15.82 -2.17 17.66
C GLY A 92 15.21 -1.71 18.97
N LEU A 93 14.21 -0.83 18.91
CA LEU A 93 13.43 -0.40 20.07
C LEU A 93 11.98 -0.88 19.96
N ALA A 94 11.41 -1.35 21.05
CA ALA A 94 9.97 -1.50 21.22
C ALA A 94 9.42 -0.31 22.00
N PHE A 95 8.34 0.28 21.53
CA PHE A 95 7.63 1.33 22.25
C PHE A 95 6.64 0.74 23.25
N ASP A 96 6.48 1.40 24.39
CA ASP A 96 5.54 0.99 25.43
C ASP A 96 4.07 1.21 25.02
N ALA A 97 3.83 2.17 24.12
CA ALA A 97 2.52 2.47 23.56
C ALA A 97 2.62 2.69 22.04
N PRO A 98 1.56 2.35 21.27
CA PRO A 98 1.53 2.59 19.83
C PRO A 98 1.66 4.08 19.47
N VAL A 99 2.50 4.39 18.49
CA VAL A 99 2.73 5.77 18.04
C VAL A 99 1.90 6.14 16.79
N ASP A 100 1.43 7.38 16.69
CA ASP A 100 0.79 7.92 15.47
C ASP A 100 1.86 8.33 14.43
N VAL A 101 2.31 7.36 13.64
CA VAL A 101 3.32 7.54 12.60
C VAL A 101 2.91 8.62 11.59
N LEU A 102 1.67 8.61 11.10
CA LEU A 102 1.19 9.65 10.17
C LEU A 102 1.08 11.02 10.85
N GLY A 103 0.76 11.07 12.14
CA GLY A 103 0.79 12.32 12.92
C GLY A 103 2.18 12.94 12.99
N MET A 104 3.20 12.11 13.17
CA MET A 104 4.60 12.55 13.13
C MET A 104 4.99 13.08 11.74
N VAL A 105 4.65 12.35 10.66
CA VAL A 105 4.88 12.81 9.29
C VAL A 105 4.18 14.15 9.01
N ALA A 106 2.93 14.30 9.45
CA ALA A 106 2.18 15.56 9.29
C ALA A 106 2.86 16.74 10.00
N ARG A 107 3.36 16.54 11.22
CA ARG A 107 4.08 17.59 11.97
C ARG A 107 5.35 18.01 11.24
N ASN A 108 6.10 17.06 10.67
CA ASN A 108 7.30 17.35 9.89
C ASN A 108 6.94 18.13 8.61
N LEU A 109 5.90 17.70 7.90
CA LEU A 109 5.42 18.37 6.69
C LEU A 109 4.95 19.81 6.97
N ALA A 110 4.30 20.05 8.10
CA ALA A 110 3.84 21.37 8.51
C ALA A 110 5.00 22.34 8.82
N ARG A 111 6.12 21.82 9.36
CA ARG A 111 7.33 22.60 9.65
C ARG A 111 8.17 22.90 8.41
N ALA A 112 8.05 22.11 7.36
CA ALA A 112 8.77 22.32 6.11
C ALA A 112 8.24 23.54 5.33
N ALA A 113 9.17 24.28 4.72
CA ALA A 113 8.83 25.34 3.76
C ALA A 113 8.03 24.77 2.58
N ALA A 114 7.13 25.55 2.00
CA ALA A 114 6.18 25.08 0.98
C ALA A 114 6.85 24.34 -0.19
N GLU A 115 7.95 24.89 -0.71
CA GLU A 115 8.74 24.31 -1.82
C GLU A 115 9.42 22.98 -1.47
N ARG A 116 9.61 22.70 -0.17
CA ARG A 116 10.30 21.51 0.37
C ARG A 116 9.35 20.48 0.99
N ARG A 117 8.03 20.67 0.88
CA ARG A 117 7.03 19.72 1.40
C ARG A 117 7.03 18.44 0.57
N ARG A 118 7.86 17.48 0.97
CA ARG A 118 7.89 16.13 0.43
C ARG A 118 7.54 15.14 1.53
N LEU A 119 6.71 14.17 1.18
CA LEU A 119 6.40 13.05 2.07
C LEU A 119 7.58 12.07 2.00
N PRO A 120 8.04 11.56 3.13
CA PRO A 120 9.00 10.47 3.13
C PRO A 120 8.36 9.21 2.52
N ARG A 121 9.19 8.19 2.26
CA ARG A 121 8.66 6.87 1.88
C ARG A 121 7.89 6.28 3.05
N ILE A 122 6.64 5.91 2.78
CA ILE A 122 5.77 5.28 3.75
C ILE A 122 5.69 3.79 3.42
N GLU A 123 6.17 2.94 4.34
CA GLU A 123 6.00 1.49 4.24
C GLU A 123 4.55 1.12 4.57
N LEU A 124 3.93 0.37 3.66
CA LEU A 124 2.58 -0.14 3.79
C LEU A 124 2.43 -1.41 2.97
N ARG A 125 1.54 -2.29 3.43
CA ARG A 125 1.22 -3.55 2.78
C ARG A 125 -0.20 -3.50 2.21
N HIS A 126 -0.36 -2.83 1.08
CA HIS A 126 -1.63 -2.63 0.40
C HIS A 126 -1.63 -3.36 -0.96
N THR A 127 -2.79 -3.78 -1.44
CA THR A 127 -2.91 -4.33 -2.80
C THR A 127 -2.81 -3.21 -3.83
N VAL A 128 -2.05 -3.42 -4.89
CA VAL A 128 -2.02 -2.55 -6.07
C VAL A 128 -2.28 -3.39 -7.31
N GLY A 129 -3.20 -2.94 -8.16
CA GLY A 129 -3.39 -3.52 -9.49
C GLY A 129 -2.35 -2.96 -10.45
N VAL A 130 -1.58 -3.82 -11.09
CA VAL A 130 -0.61 -3.47 -12.13
C VAL A 130 -1.14 -3.95 -13.47
N HIS A 131 -1.22 -3.03 -14.43
CA HIS A 131 -1.83 -3.24 -15.74
C HIS A 131 -0.78 -3.11 -16.83
N ARG A 132 -0.64 -4.17 -17.64
CA ARG A 132 0.31 -4.27 -18.75
C ARG A 132 -0.25 -5.18 -19.83
N GLY A 133 -0.16 -4.78 -21.11
CA GLY A 133 -0.55 -5.64 -22.24
C GLY A 133 -2.00 -6.19 -22.21
N GLY A 134 -2.94 -5.54 -21.52
CA GLY A 134 -4.31 -6.04 -21.33
C GLY A 134 -4.50 -6.98 -20.13
N GLU A 135 -3.40 -7.42 -19.51
CA GLU A 135 -3.38 -8.20 -18.28
C GLU A 135 -3.46 -7.30 -17.05
N VAL A 136 -3.98 -7.89 -15.97
CA VAL A 136 -4.02 -7.27 -14.65
C VAL A 136 -3.41 -8.23 -13.65
N GLU A 137 -2.42 -7.76 -12.92
CA GLU A 137 -1.83 -8.48 -11.80
C GLU A 137 -2.08 -7.71 -10.50
N GLN A 138 -2.51 -8.40 -9.44
CA GLN A 138 -2.66 -7.79 -8.12
C GLN A 138 -1.42 -8.09 -7.30
N LEU A 139 -0.61 -7.06 -7.06
CA LEU A 139 0.63 -7.13 -6.31
C LEU A 139 0.49 -6.50 -4.93
N ARG A 140 1.49 -6.74 -4.07
CA ARG A 140 1.57 -6.14 -2.74
C ARG A 140 2.57 -4.99 -2.74
N THR A 141 2.17 -3.85 -2.21
CA THR A 141 3.09 -2.73 -1.99
C THR A 141 4.04 -3.04 -0.85
N ARG A 142 5.24 -2.45 -0.94
CA ARG A 142 6.23 -2.39 0.14
C ARG A 142 6.26 -1.00 0.72
N ASP A 143 6.44 0.00 -0.13
CA ASP A 143 6.46 1.41 0.24
C ASP A 143 5.89 2.29 -0.88
N ILE A 144 5.45 3.48 -0.52
CA ILE A 144 4.96 4.49 -1.46
C ILE A 144 5.52 5.88 -1.09
N SER A 145 5.77 6.70 -2.09
CA SER A 145 6.15 8.11 -1.98
C SER A 145 5.37 8.93 -3.00
N GLN A 146 5.61 10.25 -3.04
CA GLN A 146 5.00 11.10 -4.07
C GLN A 146 5.46 10.72 -5.48
N GLY A 147 6.69 10.22 -5.64
CA GLY A 147 7.29 9.93 -6.95
C GLY A 147 7.16 8.48 -7.41
N GLY A 148 6.72 7.56 -6.56
CA GLY A 148 6.67 6.15 -6.94
C GLY A 148 6.31 5.19 -5.82
N VAL A 149 6.27 3.91 -6.17
CA VAL A 149 5.90 2.78 -5.30
C VAL A 149 6.91 1.65 -5.43
N GLY A 150 7.27 1.03 -4.32
CA GLY A 150 7.94 -0.26 -4.28
C GLY A 150 6.90 -1.39 -4.17
N VAL A 151 7.05 -2.45 -4.97
CA VAL A 151 6.13 -3.59 -4.99
C VAL A 151 6.88 -4.91 -4.86
N GLU A 152 6.20 -5.93 -4.34
CA GLU A 152 6.60 -7.34 -4.43
C GLU A 152 6.08 -7.86 -5.77
N ALA A 153 6.99 -8.24 -6.67
CA ALA A 153 6.67 -8.57 -8.05
C ALA A 153 7.62 -9.63 -8.61
N ARG A 154 7.09 -10.56 -9.40
CA ARG A 154 7.85 -11.49 -10.24
C ARG A 154 7.40 -11.29 -11.68
N GLY A 155 8.32 -11.04 -12.60
CA GLY A 155 8.01 -10.95 -14.04
C GLY A 155 7.72 -9.56 -14.60
N LEU A 156 7.91 -8.49 -13.83
CA LEU A 156 8.04 -7.13 -14.41
C LEU A 156 9.38 -6.99 -15.14
N GLY A 157 9.42 -6.18 -16.19
CA GLY A 157 10.63 -5.78 -16.90
C GLY A 157 11.11 -4.39 -16.50
N VAL A 158 12.42 -4.14 -16.50
CA VAL A 158 12.95 -2.77 -16.37
C VAL A 158 12.51 -1.94 -17.58
N ASP A 159 12.21 -0.66 -17.36
CA ASP A 159 11.66 0.30 -18.32
C ASP A 159 10.27 -0.06 -18.88
N GLU A 160 9.62 -1.09 -18.33
CA GLU A 160 8.25 -1.43 -18.69
C GLU A 160 7.27 -0.35 -18.23
N ALA A 161 6.43 0.10 -19.17
CA ALA A 161 5.34 1.03 -18.88
C ALA A 161 4.14 0.26 -18.30
N VAL A 162 3.63 0.76 -17.18
CA VAL A 162 2.52 0.12 -16.45
C VAL A 162 1.53 1.18 -16.00
N GLN A 163 0.25 0.79 -15.95
CA GLN A 163 -0.75 1.56 -15.22
C GLN A 163 -0.99 0.90 -13.85
N LEU A 164 -1.16 1.72 -12.81
CA LEU A 164 -1.34 1.30 -11.43
C LEU A 164 -2.73 1.70 -10.91
N THR A 165 -3.35 0.80 -10.16
CA THR A 165 -4.62 1.04 -9.48
C THR A 165 -4.47 0.83 -7.99
N PHE A 166 -4.60 1.93 -7.25
CA PHE A 166 -4.73 1.92 -5.80
C PHE A 166 -6.18 2.19 -5.43
N ASP A 167 -6.70 1.45 -4.45
CA ASP A 167 -8.08 1.60 -4.00
C ASP A 167 -8.36 3.04 -3.55
N GLY A 168 -9.40 3.65 -4.14
CA GLY A 168 -9.83 5.01 -3.86
C GLY A 168 -9.03 6.11 -4.58
N LEU A 169 -8.01 5.79 -5.38
CA LEU A 169 -7.28 6.76 -6.20
C LEU A 169 -7.72 6.70 -7.67
N ARG A 170 -7.35 7.75 -8.43
CA ARG A 170 -7.32 7.68 -9.90
C ARG A 170 -6.24 6.68 -10.34
N PRO A 171 -6.34 6.08 -11.54
CA PRO A 171 -5.26 5.27 -12.09
C PRO A 171 -4.02 6.16 -12.29
N LEU A 172 -2.85 5.61 -12.01
CA LEU A 172 -1.56 6.28 -12.15
C LEU A 172 -0.75 5.58 -13.23
N GLU A 173 -0.18 6.34 -14.15
CA GLU A 173 0.80 5.81 -15.10
C GLU A 173 2.18 5.77 -14.44
N GLY A 174 2.99 4.78 -14.79
CA GLY A 174 4.35 4.67 -14.29
C GLY A 174 5.26 3.80 -15.14
N THR A 175 6.52 3.75 -14.74
CA THR A 175 7.57 2.97 -15.39
C THR A 175 8.39 2.22 -14.35
N VAL A 176 8.60 0.93 -14.58
CA VAL A 176 9.48 0.12 -13.73
C VAL A 176 10.92 0.61 -13.91
N ARG A 177 11.59 0.99 -12.82
CA ARG A 177 12.96 1.56 -12.87
C ARG A 177 14.05 0.62 -12.40
N TRP A 178 13.73 -0.28 -11.51
CA TRP A 178 14.69 -1.28 -11.02
C TRP A 178 13.94 -2.51 -10.55
N ILE A 179 14.66 -3.64 -10.57
CA ILE A 179 14.22 -4.92 -10.06
C ILE A 179 15.36 -5.49 -9.22
N THR A 180 15.04 -6.02 -8.05
CA THR A 180 16.01 -6.64 -7.14
C THR A 180 15.34 -7.82 -6.45
N GLY A 181 15.73 -9.04 -6.83
CA GLY A 181 15.04 -10.25 -6.40
C GLY A 181 13.56 -10.22 -6.81
N GLU A 182 12.67 -10.36 -5.84
CA GLU A 182 11.22 -10.36 -6.03
C GLU A 182 10.58 -8.99 -5.74
N THR A 183 11.36 -7.92 -5.93
CA THR A 183 10.91 -6.55 -5.67
C THR A 183 11.23 -5.66 -6.85
N ALA A 184 10.33 -4.72 -7.12
CA ALA A 184 10.49 -3.73 -8.18
C ALA A 184 10.13 -2.34 -7.67
N GLY A 185 10.79 -1.32 -8.20
CA GLY A 185 10.45 0.07 -7.98
C GLY A 185 9.83 0.67 -9.23
N ILE A 186 8.65 1.25 -9.08
CA ILE A 186 7.90 1.88 -10.16
C ILE A 186 7.86 3.38 -9.90
N VAL A 187 8.37 4.18 -10.83
CA VAL A 187 8.25 5.64 -10.77
C VAL A 187 6.94 6.05 -11.41
N PHE A 188 6.22 6.99 -10.81
CA PHE A 188 5.02 7.55 -11.42
C PHE A 188 5.41 8.54 -12.53
N THR A 189 4.63 8.56 -13.60
CA THR A 189 4.78 9.54 -14.68
C THR A 189 4.46 10.96 -14.17
N GLU A 190 3.43 11.07 -13.32
CA GLU A 190 3.07 12.30 -12.61
C GLU A 190 3.21 12.06 -11.10
N GLU A 191 3.89 12.96 -10.37
CA GLU A 191 3.99 12.85 -8.92
C GLU A 191 2.60 12.93 -8.26
N LEU A 192 2.34 12.04 -7.32
CA LEU A 192 1.16 12.09 -6.46
C LEU A 192 1.39 13.13 -5.37
N GLY A 193 0.87 14.34 -5.58
CA GLY A 193 1.00 15.43 -4.62
C GLY A 193 0.57 15.04 -3.19
N TRP A 194 1.24 15.61 -2.18
CA TRP A 194 0.98 15.27 -0.76
C TRP A 194 -0.47 15.48 -0.33
N GLN A 195 -1.17 16.43 -0.96
CA GLN A 195 -2.58 16.73 -0.71
C GLN A 195 -3.51 15.58 -1.10
N THR A 196 -3.07 14.69 -1.99
CA THR A 196 -3.78 13.48 -2.38
C THR A 196 -3.25 12.26 -1.62
N LEU A 197 -1.92 12.11 -1.56
CA LEU A 197 -1.29 10.94 -0.93
C LEU A 197 -1.58 10.88 0.58
N PHE A 198 -1.48 12.00 1.30
CA PHE A 198 -1.61 11.99 2.76
C PHE A 198 -3.03 11.64 3.24
N PRO A 199 -4.12 12.22 2.69
CA PRO A 199 -5.48 11.78 3.02
C PRO A 199 -5.75 10.32 2.64
N TRP A 200 -5.20 9.84 1.52
CA TRP A 200 -5.34 8.44 1.13
C TRP A 200 -4.67 7.48 2.14
N LEU A 201 -3.45 7.79 2.59
CA LEU A 201 -2.78 7.02 3.65
C LEU A 201 -3.58 6.99 4.95
N ARG A 202 -4.18 8.12 5.34
CA ARG A 202 -5.08 8.20 6.51
C ARG A 202 -6.31 7.31 6.32
N GLY A 203 -6.90 7.30 5.12
CA GLY A 203 -8.03 6.42 4.77
C GLY A 203 -7.68 4.94 4.90
N ILE A 204 -6.49 4.52 4.45
CA ILE A 204 -6.01 3.14 4.62
C ILE A 204 -5.89 2.77 6.09
N GLN A 205 -5.30 3.63 6.91
CA GLN A 205 -5.09 3.36 8.34
C GLN A 205 -6.41 3.27 9.13
N GLN A 206 -7.44 4.01 8.71
CA GLN A 206 -8.76 4.02 9.36
C GLN A 206 -9.71 2.95 8.84
N ALA A 207 -9.49 2.47 7.61
CA ALA A 207 -10.36 1.48 7.02
C ALA A 207 -10.31 0.17 7.84
N PRO A 208 -11.48 -0.43 8.15
CA PRO A 208 -11.53 -1.69 8.88
C PRO A 208 -10.66 -2.75 8.18
N ALA A 209 -10.11 -3.69 8.96
CA ALA A 209 -9.50 -4.87 8.38
C ALA A 209 -10.52 -5.53 7.43
N PRO A 210 -10.11 -5.99 6.24
CA PRO A 210 -11.00 -6.72 5.35
C PRO A 210 -11.59 -7.88 6.16
N GLN A 211 -12.91 -7.89 6.31
CA GLN A 211 -13.61 -9.00 6.94
C GLN A 211 -13.31 -10.22 6.07
N ALA A 212 -12.75 -11.28 6.65
CA ALA A 212 -12.59 -12.54 5.94
C ALA A 212 -13.96 -12.92 5.39
N GLY A 213 -14.12 -12.86 4.07
CA GLY A 213 -15.38 -13.15 3.42
C GLY A 213 -15.88 -14.50 3.92
N GLY A 214 -17.02 -14.50 4.61
CA GLY A 214 -17.68 -15.74 4.99
C GLY A 214 -17.83 -16.57 3.72
N SER A 215 -17.53 -17.87 3.80
CA SER A 215 -17.74 -18.79 2.69
C SER A 215 -19.24 -18.96 2.46
N ASP A 216 -19.89 -17.96 1.86
CA ASP A 216 -21.19 -18.13 1.23
C ASP A 216 -20.89 -19.03 0.00
N ALA A 217 -20.96 -20.35 0.23
CA ALA A 217 -20.64 -21.37 -0.77
C ALA A 217 -21.44 -21.22 -2.07
N ASP A 218 -22.62 -20.59 -1.98
CA ASP A 218 -23.51 -20.39 -3.12
C ASP A 218 -23.27 -19.07 -3.89
N GLY A 219 -22.44 -18.14 -3.39
CA GLY A 219 -22.20 -16.83 -4.02
C GLY A 219 -23.46 -15.97 -4.18
N LEU A 220 -23.31 -14.77 -4.75
CA LEU A 220 -24.45 -13.89 -5.05
C LEU A 220 -25.06 -14.16 -6.43
N LEU A 221 -24.29 -14.63 -7.40
CA LEU A 221 -24.78 -14.99 -8.72
C LEU A 221 -25.18 -16.47 -8.74
N GLN A 222 -26.49 -16.72 -8.78
CA GLN A 222 -27.10 -18.05 -8.71
C GLN A 222 -27.32 -18.72 -10.08
N ASP A 223 -26.94 -18.05 -11.17
CA ASP A 223 -27.06 -18.61 -12.51
C ASP A 223 -26.08 -19.80 -12.69
N LYS A 224 -26.62 -20.95 -13.07
CA LYS A 224 -25.86 -22.19 -13.29
C LYS A 224 -24.96 -22.14 -14.53
N LEU A 225 -25.27 -21.25 -15.48
CA LEU A 225 -24.49 -21.03 -16.69
C LEU A 225 -23.45 -19.92 -16.52
N ALA A 226 -23.38 -19.27 -15.35
CA ALA A 226 -22.39 -18.24 -15.09
C ALA A 226 -20.97 -18.79 -15.22
N LEU A 227 -20.12 -18.04 -15.93
CA LEU A 227 -18.69 -18.29 -16.00
C LEU A 227 -18.09 -18.02 -14.62
N ARG A 228 -17.44 -19.02 -14.02
CA ARG A 228 -16.67 -18.89 -12.78
C ARG A 228 -15.21 -18.65 -13.16
N LEU A 229 -14.70 -17.46 -12.83
CA LEU A 229 -13.46 -16.94 -13.40
C LEU A 229 -12.34 -16.73 -12.38
N ASP A 230 -12.66 -16.30 -11.16
CA ASP A 230 -11.67 -15.92 -10.13
C ASP A 230 -10.49 -15.09 -10.69
N LEU A 231 -10.83 -14.00 -11.38
CA LEU A 231 -9.86 -13.15 -12.07
C LEU A 231 -9.71 -11.79 -11.36
N PRO A 232 -8.53 -11.16 -11.41
CA PRO A 232 -8.40 -9.78 -10.99
C PRO A 232 -9.23 -8.87 -11.90
N GLY A 233 -9.85 -7.84 -11.33
CA GLY A 233 -10.59 -6.83 -12.07
C GLY A 233 -10.54 -5.49 -11.36
N ARG A 234 -11.25 -4.51 -11.90
CA ARG A 234 -11.39 -3.20 -11.26
C ARG A 234 -12.81 -2.67 -11.36
N VAL A 235 -13.20 -1.86 -10.39
CA VAL A 235 -14.47 -1.15 -10.42
C VAL A 235 -14.25 0.33 -10.18
N ARG A 236 -15.03 1.17 -10.87
CA ARG A 236 -15.04 2.62 -10.70
C ARG A 236 -16.40 3.09 -10.20
N GLU A 237 -16.40 3.92 -9.18
CA GLU A 237 -17.56 4.69 -8.71
C GLU A 237 -17.13 6.17 -8.65
N GLY A 238 -17.79 7.03 -9.43
CA GLY A 238 -17.33 8.41 -9.63
C GLY A 238 -15.93 8.46 -10.24
N VAL A 239 -14.98 9.05 -9.49
CA VAL A 239 -13.56 9.21 -9.90
C VAL A 239 -12.64 8.14 -9.29
N GLY A 240 -13.09 7.45 -8.25
CA GLY A 240 -12.28 6.47 -7.53
C GLY A 240 -12.29 5.12 -8.23
N TRP A 241 -11.15 4.44 -8.23
CA TRP A 241 -11.04 3.06 -8.69
C TRP A 241 -10.72 2.14 -7.53
N TRP A 242 -11.23 0.92 -7.58
CA TRP A 242 -10.96 -0.13 -6.61
C TRP A 242 -10.58 -1.41 -7.33
N ASN A 243 -9.55 -2.06 -6.81
CA ASN A 243 -9.22 -3.42 -7.18
C ASN A 243 -10.33 -4.34 -6.69
N CYS A 244 -10.70 -5.32 -7.52
CA CYS A 244 -11.66 -6.33 -7.17
C CYS A 244 -11.24 -7.71 -7.67
N ARG A 245 -11.86 -8.74 -7.14
CA ARG A 245 -11.76 -10.12 -7.61
C ARG A 245 -13.09 -10.51 -8.22
N ILE A 246 -13.10 -10.82 -9.51
CA ILE A 246 -14.26 -11.24 -10.27
C ILE A 246 -14.49 -12.72 -10.00
N HIS A 247 -15.54 -13.04 -9.25
CA HIS A 247 -15.88 -14.42 -8.88
C HIS A 247 -16.62 -15.11 -10.02
N ALA A 248 -17.62 -14.43 -10.58
CA ALA A 248 -18.47 -14.99 -11.60
C ALA A 248 -19.14 -13.94 -12.48
N LEU A 249 -19.51 -14.29 -13.72
CA LEU A 249 -20.33 -13.43 -14.56
C LEU A 249 -21.15 -14.20 -15.60
N THR A 250 -22.23 -13.57 -16.04
CA THR A 250 -22.96 -13.85 -17.29
C THR A 250 -22.78 -12.68 -18.25
N ALA A 251 -23.46 -12.69 -19.40
CA ALA A 251 -23.50 -11.51 -20.26
C ALA A 251 -24.13 -10.29 -19.54
N GLN A 252 -25.06 -10.51 -18.60
CA GLN A 252 -25.84 -9.46 -17.96
C GLN A 252 -25.35 -9.12 -16.55
N GLN A 253 -24.75 -10.05 -15.83
CA GLN A 253 -24.44 -9.87 -14.41
C GLN A 253 -22.99 -10.23 -14.09
N VAL A 254 -22.44 -9.56 -13.08
CA VAL A 254 -21.10 -9.82 -12.55
C VAL A 254 -21.13 -9.81 -11.04
N GLU A 255 -20.56 -10.86 -10.45
CA GLU A 255 -20.26 -10.97 -9.03
C GLU A 255 -18.77 -10.72 -8.81
N PHE A 256 -18.46 -9.77 -7.95
CA PHE A 256 -17.08 -9.45 -7.57
C PHE A 256 -16.96 -9.14 -6.08
N GLU A 257 -15.73 -9.21 -5.59
CA GLU A 257 -15.36 -8.83 -4.24
C GLU A 257 -14.36 -7.68 -4.28
N ALA A 258 -14.57 -6.66 -3.45
CA ALA A 258 -13.69 -5.50 -3.34
C ALA A 258 -13.60 -5.06 -1.87
N ARG A 259 -12.52 -4.35 -1.53
CA ARG A 259 -12.37 -3.78 -0.18
C ARG A 259 -13.46 -2.74 0.13
N GLN A 260 -13.90 -2.00 -0.88
CA GLN A 260 -14.99 -1.03 -0.77
C GLN A 260 -16.34 -1.74 -0.89
N ALA A 261 -17.25 -1.41 0.02
CA ALA A 261 -18.65 -1.78 -0.13
C ALA A 261 -19.36 -0.80 -1.07
N PHE A 262 -20.16 -1.33 -2.00
CA PHE A 262 -20.96 -0.53 -2.91
C PHE A 262 -22.45 -0.68 -2.57
N ALA A 263 -23.15 0.45 -2.48
CA ALA A 263 -24.56 0.47 -2.11
C ALA A 263 -25.44 -0.08 -3.25
N PRO A 264 -26.54 -0.81 -2.94
CA PRO A 264 -27.54 -1.16 -3.93
C PRO A 264 -28.03 0.08 -4.70
N GLY A 265 -28.08 -0.04 -6.02
CA GLY A 265 -28.45 1.06 -6.92
C GLY A 265 -27.28 1.93 -7.40
N SER A 266 -26.09 1.84 -6.80
CA SER A 266 -24.89 2.56 -7.26
C SER A 266 -24.58 2.28 -8.72
N SER A 267 -24.13 3.31 -9.44
CA SER A 267 -23.66 3.19 -10.82
C SER A 267 -22.15 3.00 -10.85
N LEU A 268 -21.72 1.89 -11.41
CA LEU A 268 -20.31 1.49 -11.49
C LEU A 268 -19.86 1.43 -12.95
N TRP A 269 -18.55 1.52 -13.16
CA TRP A 269 -17.89 0.91 -14.32
C TRP A 269 -17.15 -0.34 -13.84
N VAL A 270 -17.48 -1.51 -14.36
CA VAL A 270 -16.77 -2.75 -14.04
C VAL A 270 -15.81 -3.03 -15.20
N ALA A 271 -14.51 -2.98 -14.92
CA ALA A 271 -13.46 -3.28 -15.88
C ALA A 271 -12.96 -4.71 -15.68
N LEU A 272 -13.01 -5.48 -16.76
CA LEU A 272 -12.60 -6.88 -16.83
C LEU A 272 -11.28 -6.97 -17.63
N PRO A 273 -10.39 -7.94 -17.31
CA PRO A 273 -9.17 -8.18 -18.08
C PRO A 273 -9.47 -8.37 -19.56
N GLU A 274 -8.56 -7.88 -20.41
CA GLU A 274 -8.57 -8.00 -21.88
C GLU A 274 -9.75 -7.35 -22.64
N ILE A 275 -10.93 -7.24 -22.04
CA ILE A 275 -12.15 -6.79 -22.71
C ILE A 275 -12.61 -5.40 -22.26
N GLY A 276 -11.96 -4.80 -21.26
CA GLY A 276 -12.21 -3.42 -20.78
C GLY A 276 -13.48 -3.24 -19.93
N GLY A 277 -14.52 -4.06 -20.17
CA GLY A 277 -15.77 -4.11 -19.40
C GLY A 277 -16.79 -3.02 -19.75
N GLY A 278 -17.61 -2.59 -18.79
CA GLY A 278 -18.70 -1.65 -19.08
C GLY A 278 -19.46 -1.13 -17.86
N PRO A 279 -20.43 -0.21 -18.08
CA PRO A 279 -21.25 0.36 -17.02
C PRO A 279 -22.19 -0.68 -16.43
N ALA A 280 -22.25 -0.75 -15.10
CA ALA A 280 -23.11 -1.65 -14.36
C ALA A 280 -23.84 -0.94 -13.22
N ARG A 281 -24.92 -1.55 -12.72
CA ARG A 281 -25.66 -1.09 -11.55
C ARG A 281 -25.61 -2.14 -10.46
N VAL A 282 -25.30 -1.73 -9.23
CA VAL A 282 -25.30 -2.66 -8.10
C VAL A 282 -26.73 -3.12 -7.84
N VAL A 283 -26.92 -4.45 -7.83
CA VAL A 283 -28.19 -5.10 -7.49
C VAL A 283 -28.25 -5.35 -5.99
N ARG A 284 -27.18 -5.96 -5.45
CA ARG A 284 -27.06 -6.26 -4.02
C ARG A 284 -25.60 -6.39 -3.61
N ALA A 285 -25.32 -6.11 -2.34
CA ALA A 285 -24.02 -6.33 -1.73
C ALA A 285 -24.19 -7.06 -0.39
N ARG A 286 -23.32 -8.02 -0.10
CA ARG A 286 -23.31 -8.79 1.15
C ARG A 286 -21.91 -9.29 1.45
N HIS A 287 -21.44 -9.08 2.69
CA HIS A 287 -20.14 -9.59 3.17
C HIS A 287 -18.94 -9.29 2.24
N GLY A 288 -18.84 -8.06 1.70
CA GLY A 288 -17.75 -7.66 0.79
C GLY A 288 -17.92 -8.10 -0.67
N ARG A 289 -18.90 -8.97 -0.97
CA ARG A 289 -19.30 -9.32 -2.33
C ARG A 289 -20.37 -8.38 -2.85
N THR A 290 -20.29 -8.07 -4.13
CA THR A 290 -21.20 -7.21 -4.87
C THR A 290 -21.67 -7.93 -6.11
N LEU A 291 -22.99 -7.98 -6.30
CA LEU A 291 -23.61 -8.38 -7.55
C LEU A 291 -24.05 -7.11 -8.29
N ALA A 292 -23.59 -6.95 -9.52
CA ALA A 292 -23.97 -5.85 -10.39
C ALA A 292 -24.51 -6.38 -11.72
N GLU A 293 -25.39 -5.60 -12.34
CA GLU A 293 -25.97 -5.86 -13.66
C GLU A 293 -25.42 -4.85 -14.67
N PHE A 294 -24.85 -5.33 -15.77
CA PHE A 294 -24.40 -4.49 -16.87
C PHE A 294 -25.59 -3.79 -17.54
N ARG A 295 -25.43 -2.50 -17.84
CA ARG A 295 -26.47 -1.74 -18.56
C ARG A 295 -26.64 -2.21 -20.00
N MET A 296 -25.60 -2.79 -20.58
CA MET A 296 -25.60 -3.45 -21.88
C MET A 296 -24.96 -4.83 -21.70
N PRO A 297 -25.55 -5.90 -22.24
CA PRO A 297 -24.95 -7.22 -22.14
C PRO A 297 -23.54 -7.26 -22.77
N LEU A 298 -22.62 -7.97 -22.13
CA LEU A 298 -21.33 -8.31 -22.73
C LEU A 298 -21.54 -9.16 -23.98
N ARG A 299 -20.62 -9.06 -24.94
CA ARG A 299 -20.70 -9.82 -26.19
C ARG A 299 -20.23 -11.26 -25.96
N ASP A 300 -20.78 -12.20 -26.73
CA ASP A 300 -20.34 -13.60 -26.69
C ASP A 300 -18.85 -13.77 -26.98
N SER A 301 -18.27 -12.91 -27.84
CA SER A 301 -16.83 -12.88 -28.11
C SER A 301 -16.01 -12.60 -26.84
N ASP A 302 -16.50 -11.68 -26.02
CA ASP A 302 -15.82 -11.21 -24.82
C ASP A 302 -15.85 -12.30 -23.73
N LEU A 303 -17.00 -12.98 -23.60
CA LEU A 303 -17.17 -14.13 -22.71
C LEU A 303 -16.22 -15.30 -23.08
N ARG A 304 -16.01 -15.53 -24.38
CA ARG A 304 -15.07 -16.56 -24.87
C ARG A 304 -13.62 -16.20 -24.56
N LEU A 305 -13.23 -14.94 -24.73
CA LEU A 305 -11.88 -14.46 -24.40
C LEU A 305 -11.58 -14.67 -22.91
N LEU A 306 -12.46 -14.21 -22.03
CA LEU A 306 -12.31 -14.38 -20.58
C LEU A 306 -12.19 -15.85 -20.15
N THR A 307 -12.85 -16.76 -20.87
CA THR A 307 -12.75 -18.21 -20.60
C THR A 307 -11.40 -18.78 -21.07
N ALA A 308 -10.84 -18.25 -22.15
CA ALA A 308 -9.56 -18.68 -22.70
C ALA A 308 -8.38 -18.24 -21.81
N SER A 309 -8.39 -17.01 -21.31
CA SER A 309 -7.38 -16.47 -20.39
C SER A 309 -7.24 -17.29 -19.11
N ARG A 310 -8.30 -18.00 -18.72
CA ARG A 310 -8.33 -18.91 -17.57
C ARG A 310 -7.46 -20.16 -17.73
N ARG A 311 -7.04 -20.51 -18.96
CA ARG A 311 -6.24 -21.72 -19.23
C ARG A 311 -4.73 -21.48 -19.24
N THR A 312 -4.30 -20.22 -19.21
CA THR A 312 -2.90 -19.81 -19.41
C THR A 312 -2.22 -19.26 -18.16
N GLY A 313 -2.96 -19.03 -17.08
CA GLY A 313 -2.43 -18.71 -15.73
C GLY A 313 -2.52 -19.90 -14.79
#